data_AF-A0A563EG36-F1
#
_entry.id   AF-A0A563EG36-F1
#
_cell.length_a   1.000
_cell.length_b   1.000
_cell.length_c   1.000
_cell.angle_alpha   90.00
_cell.angle_beta   90.00
_cell.angle_gamma   90.00
#
_symmetry.space_group_name_H-M   'P 1'
#
loop_
_entity.id
_entity.type
_entity.pdbx_description
1 polymer ?
#
loop_
_entity_poly.entity_id
_entity_poly.type
_entity_poly.pdbx_seq_one_letter_code
_entity_poly.pdbx_strand_id
1 'polypeptide(L)'
;MTEAVPRRLLPVLPDVRASVTAFVDETWARMRRVTPLRLAGEIAVVAVPVLLDLWPGWWASKTTGGWVLAALIAGYVLVLPLRLALPATAFLLGVALAMITPYGGAAIFLVLSYNAGRRIESWLRASITALVAFVLLVAMWNDTPVGVSGSFGVFIMITVFSMVVAVPFLVGRYLAARQALVVAMQEREARMRSEHKMLSRQVRLRERSRIAQDMHDSLGHRLSLISVHAGALAMDTRLDERQREAIGVLRGAALTGMEELRAVIGVLRSEDEPDDDPARRTVDAIDELVEGARRAGMLVSLVRGGQATDVPAKVSHAAYRVAQEGMTNASKHAPGATVQVTVKYEPDALVVEVRNNPPRSGSTPNGAGVGLIGLGERVRVAGGMLHVGALPTGGYRIAAVLPYEESHVAEPADEPDDEEPPTRIRKWAGVGSIVVAGFLVAVVVGGFTWLGSQPVTDVVSAEVLNSIQPGQSEAEVIAKIPKGSPPLLTEGDPSSDATPEPPGSHCEYRVTDEQRYLARGVQLVRFCFVDGKLIEKKLHVQRTS
;
A
#
# COMPACT_ATOMS: atom_id res chain seq x y z
N MET A 1 49.00 -12.40 -20.16
CA MET A 1 48.61 -11.07 -19.68
C MET A 1 47.85 -10.36 -20.78
N THR A 2 46.52 -10.45 -20.75
CA THR A 2 45.59 -9.53 -21.42
C THR A 2 44.24 -9.78 -20.75
N GLU A 3 43.95 -8.95 -19.76
CA GLU A 3 42.74 -9.01 -18.94
C GLU A 3 41.50 -8.72 -19.77
N ALA A 4 40.54 -9.64 -19.72
CA ALA A 4 39.16 -9.39 -20.15
C ALA A 4 38.41 -8.74 -18.97
N VAL A 5 38.22 -7.41 -19.06
CA VAL A 5 37.39 -6.64 -18.13
C VAL A 5 35.90 -6.91 -18.42
N PRO A 6 35.07 -7.28 -17.44
CA PRO A 6 33.63 -7.43 -17.66
C PRO A 6 32.96 -6.05 -17.69
N ARG A 7 32.36 -5.69 -18.83
CA ARG A 7 31.36 -4.61 -18.94
C ARG A 7 30.13 -4.97 -18.11
N ARG A 8 30.06 -4.54 -16.86
CA ARG A 8 28.80 -4.33 -16.12
C ARG A 8 28.81 -2.90 -15.58
N LEU A 9 27.63 -2.27 -15.59
CA LEU A 9 27.32 -0.88 -15.18
C LEU A 9 27.24 0.17 -16.31
N LEU A 10 26.40 -0.07 -17.31
CA LEU A 10 25.68 1.03 -17.96
C LEU A 10 24.21 0.92 -17.53
N PRO A 11 23.63 1.91 -16.82
CA PRO A 11 22.20 1.92 -16.56
C PRO A 11 21.50 1.97 -17.91
N VAL A 12 20.72 0.93 -18.22
CA VAL A 12 19.85 0.91 -19.39
C VAL A 12 18.86 2.06 -19.19
N LEU A 13 19.08 3.17 -19.92
CA LEU A 13 18.10 4.25 -20.01
C LEU A 13 16.79 3.61 -20.49
N PRO A 14 15.70 3.69 -19.71
CA PRO A 14 14.43 3.10 -20.13
C PRO A 14 14.04 3.73 -21.46
N ASP A 15 13.64 2.89 -22.42
CA ASP A 15 13.15 3.36 -23.72
C ASP A 15 12.02 4.37 -23.46
N VAL A 16 12.30 5.64 -23.79
CA VAL A 16 11.42 6.77 -23.44
C VAL A 16 10.03 6.53 -24.03
N ARG A 17 9.93 5.89 -25.20
CA ARG A 17 8.63 5.53 -25.79
C ARG A 17 7.88 4.50 -24.96
N ALA A 18 8.54 3.44 -24.50
CA ALA A 18 7.93 2.41 -23.65
C ALA A 18 7.48 2.98 -22.29
N SER A 19 8.26 3.91 -21.73
CA SER A 19 7.89 4.60 -20.48
C SER A 19 6.68 5.54 -20.66
N VAL A 20 6.58 6.21 -21.81
CA VAL A 20 5.44 7.07 -22.16
C VAL A 20 4.18 6.25 -22.41
N THR A 21 4.26 5.12 -23.14
CA THR A 21 3.10 4.25 -23.37
C THR A 21 2.61 3.61 -22.07
N ALA A 22 3.53 3.10 -21.23
CA ALA A 22 3.16 2.56 -19.92
C ALA A 22 2.50 3.62 -19.02
N PHE A 23 3.03 4.85 -19.04
CA PHE A 23 2.43 5.98 -18.32
C PHE A 23 1.03 6.32 -18.84
N VAL A 24 0.82 6.36 -20.16
CA VAL A 24 -0.49 6.64 -20.78
C VAL A 24 -1.49 5.54 -20.42
N ASP A 25 -1.12 4.27 -20.52
CA ASP A 25 -1.99 3.12 -20.21
C ASP A 25 -2.38 3.10 -18.73
N GLU A 26 -1.44 3.35 -17.83
CA GLU A 26 -1.69 3.42 -16.39
C GLU A 26 -2.57 4.63 -16.03
N THR A 27 -2.43 5.73 -16.76
CA THR A 27 -3.25 6.94 -16.63
C THR A 27 -4.68 6.68 -17.11
N TRP A 28 -4.85 6.01 -18.26
CA TRP A 28 -6.14 5.59 -18.81
C TRP A 28 -6.86 4.60 -17.89
N ALA A 29 -6.14 3.65 -17.31
CA ALA A 29 -6.68 2.69 -16.35
C ALA A 29 -7.11 3.35 -15.02
N ARG A 30 -6.44 4.44 -14.60
CA ARG A 30 -6.88 5.27 -13.46
C ARG A 30 -8.16 6.03 -13.77
N MET A 31 -8.30 6.57 -14.98
CA MET A 31 -9.52 7.28 -15.41
C MET A 31 -10.74 6.35 -15.52
N ARG A 32 -10.58 5.15 -16.08
CA ARG A 32 -11.69 4.17 -16.24
C ARG A 32 -12.27 3.64 -14.93
N ARG A 33 -11.52 3.68 -13.83
CA ARG A 33 -11.97 3.23 -12.50
C ARG A 33 -12.94 4.18 -11.81
N VAL A 34 -13.09 5.41 -12.32
CA VAL A 34 -14.01 6.41 -11.74
C VAL A 34 -15.35 6.32 -12.45
N THR A 35 -16.43 6.04 -11.70
CA THR A 35 -17.78 5.99 -12.27
C THR A 35 -18.21 7.39 -12.76
N PRO A 36 -18.87 7.50 -13.93
CA PRO A 36 -19.22 8.79 -14.53
C PRO A 36 -20.13 9.63 -13.63
N LEU A 37 -21.03 9.01 -12.84
CA LEU A 37 -21.85 9.70 -11.86
C LEU A 37 -21.02 10.32 -10.71
N ARG A 38 -19.99 9.62 -10.25
CA ARG A 38 -19.11 10.13 -9.19
C ARG A 38 -18.27 11.29 -9.69
N LEU A 39 -17.78 11.20 -10.92
CA LEU A 39 -17.05 12.29 -11.58
C LEU A 39 -17.97 13.52 -11.77
N ALA A 40 -19.21 13.32 -12.23
CA ALA A 40 -20.18 14.40 -12.39
C ALA A 40 -20.51 15.07 -11.05
N GLY A 41 -20.71 14.30 -9.98
CA GLY A 41 -20.92 14.83 -8.63
C GLY A 41 -19.72 15.62 -8.11
N GLU A 42 -18.50 15.12 -8.30
CA GLU A 42 -17.27 15.83 -7.92
C GLU A 42 -17.05 17.12 -8.74
N ILE A 43 -17.41 17.12 -10.02
CA ILE A 43 -17.34 18.32 -10.86
C ILE A 43 -18.37 19.34 -10.37
N ALA A 44 -19.61 18.93 -10.08
CA ALA A 44 -20.65 19.84 -9.59
C ALA A 44 -20.28 20.48 -8.25
N VAL A 45 -19.75 19.68 -7.30
CA VAL A 45 -19.30 20.17 -5.98
C VAL A 45 -18.16 21.17 -6.09
N VAL A 46 -17.33 21.12 -7.14
CA VAL A 46 -16.24 22.07 -7.34
C VAL A 46 -16.65 23.25 -8.23
N ALA A 47 -17.50 23.03 -9.23
CA ALA A 47 -17.98 24.08 -10.12
C ALA A 47 -18.76 25.17 -9.36
N VAL A 48 -19.50 24.82 -8.31
CA VAL A 48 -20.27 25.77 -7.50
C VAL A 48 -19.36 26.76 -6.73
N PRO A 49 -18.36 26.32 -5.94
CA PRO A 49 -17.36 27.21 -5.35
C PRO A 49 -16.63 28.08 -6.38
N VAL A 50 -16.29 27.51 -7.54
CA VAL A 50 -15.60 28.24 -8.62
C VAL A 50 -16.48 29.34 -9.21
N LEU A 51 -17.77 29.05 -9.43
CA LEU A 51 -18.73 30.05 -9.86
C LEU A 51 -18.86 31.18 -8.83
N LEU A 52 -18.96 30.84 -7.54
CA LEU A 52 -19.05 31.81 -6.45
C LEU A 52 -17.77 32.65 -6.29
N ASP A 53 -16.60 32.08 -6.61
CA ASP A 53 -15.29 32.74 -6.53
C ASP A 53 -15.05 33.68 -7.73
N LEU A 54 -15.55 33.34 -8.91
CA LEU A 54 -15.45 34.17 -10.12
C LEU A 54 -16.55 35.25 -10.22
N TRP A 55 -17.69 35.04 -9.56
CA TRP A 55 -18.86 35.93 -9.62
C TRP A 55 -18.59 37.39 -9.19
N PRO A 56 -17.86 37.67 -8.09
CA PRO A 56 -17.59 39.04 -7.65
C PRO A 56 -16.70 39.81 -8.63
N GLY A 57 -15.70 39.14 -9.21
CA GLY A 57 -14.80 39.74 -10.20
C GLY A 57 -15.53 40.14 -11.49
N TRP A 58 -16.52 39.34 -11.91
CA TRP A 58 -17.35 39.66 -13.06
C TRP A 58 -18.22 40.91 -12.84
N TRP A 59 -18.82 41.06 -11.65
CA TRP A 59 -19.60 42.25 -11.29
C TRP A 59 -18.74 43.52 -11.19
N ALA A 60 -17.50 43.38 -10.70
CA ALA A 60 -16.56 44.49 -10.56
C ALA A 60 -15.96 44.91 -11.92
N SER A 61 -15.68 43.96 -12.81
CA SER A 61 -15.05 44.27 -14.10
C SER A 61 -16.10 44.68 -15.15
N LYS A 62 -16.23 45.98 -15.43
CA LYS A 62 -17.08 46.47 -16.54
C LYS A 62 -16.55 46.12 -17.94
N THR A 63 -15.36 45.51 -18.03
CA THR A 63 -14.57 45.33 -19.25
C THR A 63 -14.46 43.87 -19.72
N THR A 64 -14.79 42.88 -18.88
CA THR A 64 -14.58 41.47 -19.22
C THR A 64 -15.82 40.89 -19.91
N GLY A 65 -15.71 40.58 -21.21
CA GLY A 65 -16.81 39.97 -21.97
C GLY A 65 -17.23 38.62 -21.38
N GLY A 66 -18.54 38.37 -21.27
CA GLY A 66 -19.07 37.14 -20.65
C GLY A 66 -18.58 35.82 -21.27
N TRP A 67 -18.10 35.85 -22.51
CA TRP A 67 -17.47 34.71 -23.18
C TRP A 67 -16.10 34.34 -22.58
N VAL A 68 -15.32 35.31 -22.08
CA VAL A 68 -14.05 35.07 -21.38
C VAL A 68 -14.30 34.31 -20.08
N LEU A 69 -15.31 34.75 -19.31
CA LEU A 69 -15.73 34.07 -18.08
C LEU A 69 -16.19 32.62 -18.35
N ALA A 70 -16.98 32.41 -19.41
CA ALA A 70 -17.41 31.08 -19.81
C ALA A 70 -16.22 30.19 -20.22
N ALA A 71 -15.24 30.73 -20.95
CA ALA A 71 -14.03 30.01 -21.33
C ALA A 71 -13.17 29.64 -20.13
N LEU A 72 -13.08 30.51 -19.11
CA LEU A 72 -12.36 30.24 -17.87
C LEU A 72 -13.03 29.15 -17.04
N ILE A 73 -14.35 29.22 -16.87
CA ILE A 73 -15.12 28.17 -16.18
C ILE A 73 -14.93 26.84 -16.90
N ALA A 74 -15.01 26.84 -18.24
CA ALA A 74 -14.77 25.64 -19.04
C ALA A 74 -13.34 25.11 -18.86
N GLY A 75 -12.33 26.00 -18.85
CA GLY A 75 -10.94 25.66 -18.59
C GLY A 75 -10.76 25.00 -17.23
N TYR A 76 -11.29 25.60 -16.17
CA TYR A 76 -11.23 25.03 -14.82
C TYR A 76 -11.95 23.69 -14.73
N VAL A 77 -13.16 23.58 -15.30
CA VAL A 77 -13.91 22.31 -15.34
C VAL A 77 -13.13 21.22 -16.09
N LEU A 78 -12.39 21.57 -17.14
CA LEU A 78 -11.54 20.64 -17.89
C LEU A 78 -10.29 20.20 -17.12
N VAL A 79 -9.75 21.05 -16.24
CA VAL A 79 -8.60 20.71 -15.38
C VAL A 79 -8.99 19.75 -14.24
N LEU A 80 -10.25 19.77 -13.78
CA LEU A 80 -10.72 18.90 -12.68
C LEU A 80 -10.57 17.40 -12.95
N PRO A 81 -10.96 16.82 -14.10
CA PRO A 81 -10.70 15.42 -14.38
C PRO A 81 -9.21 15.13 -14.51
N LEU A 82 -8.41 16.09 -15.01
CA LEU A 82 -6.96 15.94 -15.14
C LEU A 82 -6.29 15.73 -13.79
N ARG A 83 -6.81 16.33 -12.70
CA ARG A 83 -6.28 16.11 -11.33
C ARG A 83 -6.25 14.65 -10.92
N LEU A 84 -7.12 13.82 -11.49
CA LEU A 84 -7.24 12.42 -11.12
C LEU A 84 -6.11 11.58 -11.72
N ALA A 85 -5.66 11.98 -12.90
CA ALA A 85 -4.68 11.31 -13.74
C ALA A 85 -3.28 11.91 -13.55
N LEU A 86 -3.19 13.24 -13.65
CA LEU A 86 -1.96 14.02 -13.66
C LEU A 86 -2.08 15.18 -12.64
N PRO A 87 -1.95 14.90 -11.33
CA PRO A 87 -2.20 15.89 -10.28
C PRO A 87 -1.24 17.10 -10.35
N ALA A 88 0.02 16.87 -10.73
CA ALA A 88 1.00 17.95 -10.87
C ALA A 88 0.70 18.87 -12.05
N THR A 89 0.37 18.32 -13.22
CA THR A 89 0.05 19.14 -14.40
C THR A 89 -1.28 19.86 -14.23
N ALA A 90 -2.27 19.20 -13.60
CA ALA A 90 -3.54 19.84 -13.30
C ALA A 90 -3.34 21.05 -12.37
N PHE A 91 -2.53 20.91 -11.33
CA PHE A 91 -2.24 22.01 -10.41
C PHE A 91 -1.50 23.16 -11.12
N LEU A 92 -0.44 22.88 -11.89
CA LEU A 92 0.29 23.90 -12.64
C LEU A 92 -0.56 24.57 -13.73
N LEU A 93 -1.43 23.82 -14.41
CA LEU A 93 -2.36 24.37 -15.39
C LEU A 93 -3.42 25.26 -14.72
N GLY A 94 -3.87 24.91 -13.52
CA GLY A 94 -4.72 25.77 -12.70
C GLY A 94 -4.04 27.09 -12.34
N VAL A 95 -2.75 27.06 -11.97
CA VAL A 95 -1.93 28.27 -11.75
C VAL A 95 -1.78 29.09 -13.02
N ALA A 96 -1.48 28.45 -14.15
CA ALA A 96 -1.37 29.14 -15.44
C ALA A 96 -2.70 29.78 -15.88
N LEU A 97 -3.84 29.12 -15.63
CA LEU A 97 -5.15 29.67 -15.97
C LEU A 97 -5.50 30.88 -15.11
N ALA A 98 -5.09 30.89 -13.84
CA ALA A 98 -5.25 32.03 -12.95
C ALA A 98 -4.39 33.24 -13.35
N MET A 99 -3.23 33.03 -13.98
CA MET A 99 -2.42 34.14 -14.53
C MET A 99 -3.13 34.94 -15.63
N ILE A 100 -4.15 34.37 -16.27
CA ILE A 100 -4.92 35.05 -17.32
C ILE A 100 -5.91 36.06 -16.70
N THR A 101 -6.23 35.94 -15.42
CA THR A 101 -7.32 36.68 -14.78
C THR A 101 -6.88 37.43 -13.53
N PRO A 102 -7.24 38.72 -13.39
CA PRO A 102 -6.95 39.48 -12.18
C PRO A 102 -7.83 39.09 -10.97
N TYR A 103 -8.87 38.28 -11.15
CA TYR A 103 -9.83 37.92 -10.10
C TYR A 103 -10.17 36.43 -10.10
N GLY A 104 -10.39 35.86 -8.91
CA GLY A 104 -10.84 34.49 -8.68
C GLY A 104 -9.73 33.44 -8.77
N GLY A 105 -10.09 32.17 -8.56
CA GLY A 105 -9.19 31.01 -8.63
C GLY A 105 -8.82 30.41 -7.27
N ALA A 106 -9.15 31.08 -6.15
CA ALA A 106 -8.85 30.60 -4.80
C ALA A 106 -9.52 29.24 -4.52
N ALA A 107 -10.77 29.06 -4.93
CA ALA A 107 -11.47 27.78 -4.74
C ALA A 107 -10.81 26.62 -5.52
N ILE A 108 -10.36 26.89 -6.75
CA ILE A 108 -9.62 25.92 -7.57
C ILE A 108 -8.27 25.59 -6.91
N PHE A 109 -7.55 26.59 -6.44
CA PHE A 109 -6.25 26.38 -5.81
C PHE A 109 -6.34 25.53 -4.56
N LEU A 110 -7.34 25.75 -3.70
CA LEU A 110 -7.60 24.90 -2.54
C LEU A 110 -7.75 23.42 -2.95
N VAL A 111 -8.53 23.16 -4.00
CA VAL A 111 -8.84 21.81 -4.47
C VAL A 111 -7.63 21.17 -5.16
N LEU A 112 -6.97 21.87 -6.07
CA LEU A 112 -5.85 21.33 -6.85
C LEU A 112 -4.59 21.17 -6.01
N SER A 113 -4.30 22.12 -5.10
CA SER A 113 -3.16 22.01 -4.19
C SER A 113 -3.34 20.85 -3.20
N TYR A 114 -4.53 20.71 -2.61
CA TYR A 114 -4.88 19.55 -1.78
C TYR A 114 -4.73 18.23 -2.54
N ASN A 115 -5.21 18.17 -3.79
CA ASN A 115 -5.12 16.96 -4.60
C ASN A 115 -3.68 16.63 -4.98
N ALA A 116 -2.88 17.63 -5.34
CA ALA A 116 -1.46 17.49 -5.61
C ALA A 116 -0.70 16.95 -4.39
N GLY A 117 -0.95 17.52 -3.20
CA GLY A 117 -0.37 17.02 -1.95
C GLY A 117 -0.77 15.59 -1.62
N ARG A 118 -2.02 15.21 -1.93
CA ARG A 118 -2.56 13.88 -1.62
C ARG A 118 -2.13 12.79 -2.61
N ARG A 119 -2.06 13.09 -3.91
CA ARG A 119 -1.88 12.07 -4.96
C ARG A 119 -0.45 11.91 -5.46
N ILE A 120 0.42 12.89 -5.25
CA ILE A 120 1.83 12.77 -5.66
C ILE A 120 2.57 11.90 -4.63
N GLU A 121 2.91 10.67 -5.03
CA GLU A 121 3.54 9.69 -4.14
C GLU A 121 4.95 10.09 -3.72
N SER A 122 5.76 10.56 -4.68
CA SER A 122 7.14 10.97 -4.46
C SER A 122 7.21 12.34 -3.76
N TRP A 123 7.87 12.39 -2.61
CA TRP A 123 8.10 13.63 -1.86
C TRP A 123 8.85 14.69 -2.68
N LEU A 124 9.86 14.26 -3.45
CA LEU A 124 10.66 15.16 -4.28
C LEU A 124 9.79 15.81 -5.36
N ARG A 125 9.01 15.03 -6.11
CA ARG A 125 8.11 15.56 -7.14
C ARG A 125 7.05 16.49 -6.56
N ALA A 126 6.49 16.14 -5.41
CA ALA A 126 5.49 16.96 -4.73
C ALA A 126 6.09 18.32 -4.32
N SER A 127 7.28 18.31 -3.72
CA SER A 127 7.99 19.52 -3.28
C SER A 127 8.39 20.41 -4.47
N ILE A 128 8.89 19.82 -5.55
CA ILE A 128 9.20 20.55 -6.79
C ILE A 128 7.94 21.18 -7.37
N THR A 129 6.82 20.45 -7.42
CA THR A 129 5.56 20.98 -7.94
C THR A 129 5.06 22.18 -7.11
N ALA A 130 5.12 22.07 -5.78
CA ALA A 130 4.76 23.17 -4.89
C ALA A 130 5.69 24.39 -5.04
N LEU A 131 7.00 24.16 -5.21
CA LEU A 131 7.98 25.22 -5.44
C LEU A 131 7.73 25.93 -6.78
N VAL A 132 7.50 25.19 -7.86
CA VAL A 132 7.20 25.77 -9.18
C VAL A 132 5.91 26.58 -9.12
N ALA A 133 4.87 26.05 -8.47
CA ALA A 133 3.61 26.80 -8.27
C ALA A 133 3.83 28.09 -7.46
N PHE A 134 4.64 28.05 -6.41
CA PHE A 134 5.02 29.23 -5.63
C PHE A 134 5.72 30.27 -6.50
N VAL A 135 6.76 29.87 -7.25
CA VAL A 135 7.52 30.78 -8.12
C VAL A 135 6.62 31.42 -9.18
N LEU A 136 5.71 30.65 -9.79
CA LEU A 136 4.74 31.19 -10.75
C LEU A 136 3.80 32.21 -10.10
N LEU A 137 3.26 31.92 -8.91
CA LEU A 137 2.37 32.85 -8.21
C LEU A 137 3.10 34.13 -7.77
N VAL A 138 4.36 34.02 -7.35
CA VAL A 138 5.22 35.18 -7.03
C VAL A 138 5.47 36.03 -8.28
N ALA A 139 5.76 35.40 -9.42
CA ALA A 139 5.94 36.12 -10.68
C ALA A 139 4.67 36.88 -11.10
N MET A 140 3.50 36.26 -10.94
CA MET A 140 2.19 36.90 -11.21
C MET A 140 1.97 38.13 -10.32
N TRP A 141 2.32 38.05 -9.03
CA TRP A 141 2.13 39.15 -8.08
C TRP A 141 2.85 40.43 -8.51
N ASN A 142 4.03 40.30 -9.11
CA ASN A 142 4.84 41.43 -9.57
C ASN A 142 4.17 42.23 -10.72
N ASP A 143 3.24 41.61 -11.44
CA ASP A 143 2.51 42.21 -12.56
C ASP A 143 1.11 42.72 -12.16
N THR A 144 0.67 42.51 -10.90
CA THR A 144 -0.68 42.92 -10.49
C THR A 144 -0.76 44.44 -10.21
N PRO A 145 -1.75 45.16 -10.76
CA PRO A 145 -1.89 46.62 -10.60
C PRO A 145 -2.39 47.05 -9.21
N VAL A 146 -2.56 46.11 -8.29
CA VAL A 146 -2.88 46.41 -6.89
C VAL A 146 -1.63 47.05 -6.31
N GLY A 147 -1.63 48.37 -6.12
CA GLY A 147 -0.50 49.19 -5.66
C GLY A 147 -0.02 48.90 -4.22
N VAL A 148 -0.12 47.65 -3.77
CA VAL A 148 0.39 47.13 -2.52
C VAL A 148 1.90 46.90 -2.67
N SER A 149 2.66 47.99 -2.66
CA SER A 149 4.11 47.97 -2.77
C SER A 149 4.80 47.76 -1.41
N GLY A 150 6.04 47.29 -1.42
CA GLY A 150 6.84 47.12 -0.21
C GLY A 150 6.50 45.87 0.63
N SER A 151 6.86 45.90 1.92
CA SER A 151 6.74 44.77 2.84
C SER A 151 5.29 44.29 3.05
N PHE A 152 4.32 45.19 2.92
CA PHE A 152 2.90 44.89 3.08
C PHE A 152 2.34 43.99 1.97
N GLY A 153 2.73 44.23 0.71
CA GLY A 153 2.31 43.40 -0.42
C GLY A 153 2.89 41.99 -0.35
N VAL A 154 4.17 41.89 0.02
CA VAL A 154 4.83 40.60 0.25
C VAL A 154 4.13 39.83 1.36
N PHE A 155 3.72 40.49 2.44
CA PHE A 155 2.99 39.85 3.54
C PHE A 155 1.62 39.29 3.10
N ILE A 156 0.82 40.06 2.38
CA ILE A 156 -0.48 39.60 1.86
C ILE A 156 -0.28 38.41 0.91
N MET A 157 0.69 38.49 0.01
CA MET A 157 0.99 37.42 -0.94
C MET A 157 1.37 36.12 -0.21
N ILE A 158 2.30 36.19 0.74
CA ILE A 158 2.70 35.03 1.55
C ILE A 158 1.49 34.46 2.30
N THR A 159 0.63 35.31 2.84
CA THR A 159 -0.54 34.90 3.59
C THR A 159 -1.57 34.18 2.73
N VAL A 160 -1.92 34.76 1.58
CA VAL A 160 -2.86 34.15 0.63
C VAL A 160 -2.29 32.84 0.09
N PHE A 161 -1.01 32.81 -0.30
CA PHE A 161 -0.35 31.58 -0.74
C PHE A 161 -0.37 30.50 0.35
N SER A 162 -0.08 30.88 1.59
CA SER A 162 -0.08 29.95 2.73
C SER A 162 -1.45 29.32 2.93
N MET A 163 -2.50 30.14 2.92
CA MET A 163 -3.88 29.70 3.17
C MET A 163 -4.47 28.88 2.02
N VAL A 164 -4.21 29.29 0.78
CA VAL A 164 -4.90 28.77 -0.41
C VAL A 164 -4.13 27.64 -1.10
N VAL A 165 -2.81 27.58 -0.92
CA VAL A 165 -1.94 26.59 -1.58
C VAL A 165 -1.18 25.74 -0.57
N ALA A 166 -0.39 26.36 0.32
CA ALA A 166 0.54 25.62 1.15
C ALA A 166 -0.16 24.73 2.19
N VAL A 167 -1.12 25.28 2.93
CA VAL A 167 -1.88 24.54 3.96
C VAL A 167 -2.67 23.37 3.35
N PRO A 168 -3.53 23.57 2.32
CA PRO A 168 -4.27 22.45 1.73
C PRO A 168 -3.34 21.38 1.13
N PHE A 169 -2.24 21.78 0.48
CA PHE A 169 -1.24 20.84 -0.02
C PHE A 169 -0.65 19.98 1.11
N LEU A 170 -0.23 20.60 2.22
CA LEU A 170 0.33 19.90 3.37
C LEU A 170 -0.71 18.99 4.05
N VAL A 171 -1.97 19.44 4.15
CA VAL A 171 -3.08 18.62 4.66
C VAL A 171 -3.31 17.40 3.77
N GLY A 172 -3.33 17.58 2.44
CA GLY A 172 -3.45 16.49 1.48
C GLY A 172 -2.32 15.47 1.66
N ARG A 173 -1.09 15.96 1.83
CA ARG A 173 0.09 15.11 2.04
C ARG A 173 0.05 14.36 3.37
N TYR A 174 -0.34 15.03 4.44
CA TYR A 174 -0.51 14.44 5.76
C TYR A 174 -1.57 13.31 5.72
N LEU A 175 -2.72 13.56 5.11
CA LEU A 175 -3.77 12.54 4.99
C LEU A 175 -3.33 11.36 4.14
N ALA A 176 -2.59 11.59 3.05
CA ALA A 176 -2.00 10.50 2.26
C ALA A 176 -0.99 9.68 3.06
N ALA A 177 -0.11 10.34 3.83
CA ALA A 177 0.85 9.66 4.69
C ALA A 177 0.15 8.85 5.80
N ARG A 178 -0.89 9.42 6.42
CA ARG A 178 -1.70 8.74 7.44
C ARG A 178 -2.43 7.53 6.88
N GLN A 179 -3.03 7.65 5.69
CA GLN A 179 -3.71 6.52 5.03
C GLN A 179 -2.73 5.39 4.71
N ALA A 180 -1.55 5.72 4.18
CA ALA A 180 -0.51 4.72 3.92
C ALA A 180 -0.05 4.02 5.20
N LEU A 181 0.06 4.75 6.32
CA LEU A 181 0.41 4.16 7.61
C LEU A 181 -0.69 3.21 8.12
N VAL A 182 -1.96 3.59 8.02
CA VAL A 182 -3.08 2.75 8.45
C VAL A 182 -3.13 1.46 7.64
N VAL A 183 -2.97 1.54 6.31
CA VAL A 183 -2.95 0.35 5.44
C VAL A 183 -1.78 -0.57 5.81
N ALA A 184 -0.58 -0.01 5.99
CA ALA A 184 0.59 -0.78 6.41
C ALA A 184 0.39 -1.48 7.77
N MET A 185 -0.29 -0.81 8.72
CA MET A 185 -0.64 -1.42 10.01
C MET A 185 -1.65 -2.56 9.87
N GLN A 186 -2.65 -2.40 9.00
CA GLN A 186 -3.64 -3.46 8.73
C GLN A 186 -3.00 -4.68 8.07
N GLU A 187 -2.11 -4.46 7.10
CA GLU A 187 -1.35 -5.54 6.45
C GLU A 187 -0.46 -6.26 7.46
N ARG A 188 0.23 -5.52 8.35
CA ARG A 188 1.05 -6.11 9.41
C ARG A 188 0.21 -6.93 10.40
N GLU A 189 -0.94 -6.42 10.82
CA GLU A 189 -1.83 -7.15 11.72
C GLU A 189 -2.36 -8.44 11.06
N ALA A 190 -2.69 -8.39 9.76
CA ALA A 190 -3.11 -9.55 9.01
C ALA A 190 -2.00 -10.62 8.92
N ARG A 191 -0.74 -10.20 8.67
CA ARG A 191 0.43 -11.10 8.67
C ARG A 191 0.65 -11.76 10.04
N MET A 192 0.70 -10.95 11.11
CA MET A 192 0.84 -11.45 12.49
C MET A 192 -0.25 -12.45 12.87
N ARG A 193 -1.51 -12.20 12.46
CA ARG A 193 -2.63 -13.13 12.69
C ARG A 193 -2.44 -14.45 11.95
N SER A 194 -1.91 -14.41 10.73
CA SER A 194 -1.62 -15.60 9.94
C SER A 194 -0.51 -16.44 10.59
N GLU A 195 0.59 -15.79 10.97
CA GLU A 195 1.73 -16.42 11.66
C GLU A 195 1.32 -17.05 12.99
N HIS A 196 0.57 -16.34 13.83
CA HIS A 196 0.08 -16.89 15.09
C HIS A 196 -0.81 -18.12 14.89
N LYS A 197 -1.65 -18.14 13.85
CA LYS A 197 -2.47 -19.33 13.51
C LYS A 197 -1.57 -20.50 13.14
N MET A 198 -0.56 -20.28 12.31
CA MET A 198 0.40 -21.31 11.90
C MET A 198 1.18 -21.86 13.10
N LEU A 199 1.73 -20.99 13.95
CA LEU A 199 2.43 -21.37 15.17
C LEU A 199 1.52 -22.14 16.13
N SER A 200 0.28 -21.69 16.34
CA SER A 200 -0.67 -22.39 17.22
C SER A 200 -0.99 -23.80 16.72
N ARG A 201 -1.12 -23.97 15.41
CA ARG A 201 -1.33 -25.28 14.78
C ARG A 201 -0.11 -26.17 14.99
N GLN A 202 1.09 -25.64 14.78
CA GLN A 202 2.34 -26.38 14.94
C GLN A 202 2.58 -26.80 16.39
N VAL A 203 2.31 -25.92 17.36
CA VAL A 203 2.39 -26.24 18.80
C VAL A 203 1.39 -27.33 19.15
N ARG A 204 0.15 -27.25 18.65
CA ARG A 204 -0.87 -28.28 18.90
C ARG A 204 -0.50 -29.64 18.30
N LEU A 205 0.11 -29.66 17.11
CA LEU A 205 0.60 -30.90 16.49
C LEU A 205 1.76 -31.50 17.28
N ARG A 206 2.78 -30.68 17.63
CA ARG A 206 3.90 -31.13 18.48
C ARG A 206 3.42 -31.69 19.82
N GLU A 207 2.47 -31.04 20.47
CA GLU A 207 1.93 -31.49 21.75
C GLU A 207 1.19 -32.82 21.60
N ARG A 208 0.41 -32.99 20.53
CA ARG A 208 -0.27 -34.26 20.23
C ARG A 208 0.73 -35.39 19.95
N SER A 209 1.78 -35.13 19.18
CA SER A 209 2.84 -36.08 18.90
C SER A 209 3.58 -36.49 20.18
N ARG A 210 3.92 -35.52 21.03
CA ARG A 210 4.50 -35.77 22.37
C ARG A 210 3.61 -36.67 23.22
N ILE A 211 2.30 -36.37 23.31
CA ILE A 211 1.35 -37.20 24.08
C ILE A 211 1.30 -38.62 23.52
N ALA A 212 1.29 -38.79 22.20
CA ALA A 212 1.28 -40.12 21.58
C ALA A 212 2.55 -40.92 21.90
N GLN A 213 3.72 -40.28 21.88
CA GLN A 213 5.01 -40.87 22.27
C GLN A 213 4.98 -41.31 23.74
N ASP A 214 4.61 -40.42 24.66
CA ASP A 214 4.54 -40.70 26.10
C ASP A 214 3.56 -41.84 26.41
N MET A 215 2.43 -41.90 25.70
CA MET A 215 1.47 -43.02 25.80
C MET A 215 2.06 -44.33 25.28
N HIS A 216 2.83 -44.31 24.20
CA HIS A 216 3.49 -45.51 23.67
C HIS A 216 4.50 -46.07 24.67
N ASP A 217 5.36 -45.20 25.20
CA ASP A 217 6.45 -45.60 26.08
C ASP A 217 5.94 -46.07 27.44
N SER A 218 4.95 -45.37 28.02
CA SER A 218 4.44 -45.72 29.35
C SER A 218 3.42 -46.86 29.32
N LEU A 219 2.45 -46.84 28.38
CA LEU A 219 1.35 -47.80 28.33
C LEU A 219 1.74 -49.05 27.52
N GLY A 220 2.41 -48.87 26.39
CA GLY A 220 2.88 -49.95 25.53
C GLY A 220 3.91 -50.85 26.23
N HIS A 221 4.85 -50.26 26.96
CA HIS A 221 5.83 -51.02 27.74
C HIS A 221 5.16 -51.84 28.86
N ARG A 222 4.21 -51.26 29.61
CA ARG A 222 3.49 -51.97 30.69
C ARG A 222 2.67 -53.13 30.15
N LEU A 223 1.93 -52.95 29.06
CA LEU A 223 1.14 -54.01 28.42
C LEU A 223 2.04 -55.11 27.85
N SER A 224 3.20 -54.76 27.28
CA SER A 224 4.20 -55.73 26.82
C SER A 224 4.74 -56.56 27.98
N LEU A 225 5.07 -55.92 29.11
CA LEU A 225 5.55 -56.62 30.31
C LEU A 225 4.50 -57.58 30.88
N ILE A 226 3.23 -57.16 30.93
CA ILE A 226 2.10 -58.02 31.35
C ILE A 226 1.98 -59.24 30.42
N SER A 227 2.08 -59.05 29.10
CA SER A 227 2.03 -60.15 28.13
C SER A 227 3.19 -61.14 28.31
N VAL A 228 4.41 -60.64 28.55
CA VAL A 228 5.60 -61.48 28.82
C VAL A 228 5.44 -62.25 30.14
N HIS A 229 5.03 -61.60 31.22
CA HIS A 229 4.81 -62.26 32.51
C HIS A 229 3.67 -63.29 32.46
N ALA A 230 2.54 -62.97 31.81
CA ALA A 230 1.46 -63.92 31.59
C ALA A 230 1.92 -65.11 30.73
N GLY A 231 2.78 -64.87 29.74
CA GLY A 231 3.41 -65.93 28.95
C GLY A 231 4.32 -66.84 29.75
N ALA A 232 5.11 -66.29 30.69
CA ALA A 232 5.96 -67.07 31.59
C ALA A 232 5.13 -67.90 32.59
N LEU A 233 4.09 -67.31 33.18
CA LEU A 233 3.14 -68.00 34.07
C LEU A 233 2.42 -69.15 33.36
N ALA A 234 2.04 -68.99 32.09
CA ALA A 234 1.39 -70.05 31.32
C ALA A 234 2.25 -71.31 31.10
N MET A 235 3.58 -71.21 31.28
CA MET A 235 4.52 -72.34 31.17
C MET A 235 4.75 -73.08 32.51
N ASP A 236 4.18 -72.60 33.62
CA ASP A 236 4.29 -73.29 34.91
C ASP A 236 3.45 -74.58 34.91
N THR A 237 4.12 -75.71 35.12
CA THR A 237 3.52 -77.05 35.10
C THR A 237 2.67 -77.36 36.34
N ARG A 238 2.71 -76.49 37.37
CA ARG A 238 1.95 -76.65 38.61
C ARG A 238 0.52 -76.08 38.57
N LEU A 239 0.15 -75.41 37.48
CA LEU A 239 -1.17 -74.78 37.33
C LEU A 239 -2.25 -75.78 36.90
N ASP A 240 -3.44 -75.64 37.49
CA ASP A 240 -4.66 -76.32 37.05
C ASP A 240 -5.18 -75.73 35.71
N GLU A 241 -5.99 -76.49 34.99
CA GLU A 241 -6.52 -76.14 33.67
C GLU A 241 -7.29 -74.83 33.69
N ARG A 242 -8.11 -74.60 34.74
CA ARG A 242 -8.83 -73.32 34.93
C ARG A 242 -7.89 -72.14 35.15
N GLN A 243 -6.75 -72.33 35.79
CA GLN A 243 -5.77 -71.27 36.04
C GLN A 243 -5.01 -70.93 34.75
N ARG A 244 -4.69 -71.94 33.94
CA ARG A 244 -4.05 -71.77 32.63
C ARG A 244 -4.96 -71.03 31.64
N GLU A 245 -6.26 -71.35 31.64
CA GLU A 245 -7.27 -70.65 30.85
C GLU A 245 -7.39 -69.17 31.24
N ALA A 246 -7.43 -68.86 32.55
CA ALA A 246 -7.48 -67.49 33.05
C ALA A 246 -6.23 -66.65 32.67
N ILE A 247 -5.03 -67.25 32.72
CA ILE A 247 -3.78 -66.61 32.26
C ILE A 247 -3.80 -66.39 30.73
N GLY A 248 -4.36 -67.33 29.98
CA GLY A 248 -4.58 -67.19 28.53
C GLY A 248 -5.47 -66.00 28.19
N VAL A 249 -6.57 -65.82 28.92
CA VAL A 249 -7.46 -64.65 28.80
C VAL A 249 -6.71 -63.35 29.16
N LEU A 250 -5.90 -63.35 30.21
CA LEU A 250 -5.13 -62.17 30.63
C LEU A 250 -4.08 -61.74 29.59
N ARG A 251 -3.38 -62.72 29.00
CA ARG A 251 -2.44 -62.50 27.90
C ARG A 251 -3.15 -62.00 26.64
N GLY A 252 -4.30 -62.60 26.30
CA GLY A 252 -5.13 -62.17 25.18
C GLY A 252 -5.57 -60.72 25.33
N ALA A 253 -6.09 -60.35 26.51
CA ALA A 253 -6.49 -58.97 26.82
C ALA A 253 -5.32 -57.97 26.72
N ALA A 254 -4.12 -58.34 27.17
CA ALA A 254 -2.93 -57.49 27.05
C ALA A 254 -2.50 -57.30 25.58
N LEU A 255 -2.56 -58.35 24.76
CA LEU A 255 -2.26 -58.28 23.32
C LEU A 255 -3.28 -57.43 22.56
N THR A 256 -4.58 -57.64 22.81
CA THR A 256 -5.66 -56.85 22.23
C THR A 256 -5.55 -55.38 22.62
N GLY A 257 -5.28 -55.08 23.90
CA GLY A 257 -5.06 -53.70 24.36
C GLY A 257 -3.87 -53.01 23.69
N MET A 258 -2.81 -53.75 23.35
CA MET A 258 -1.70 -53.20 22.56
C MET A 258 -2.08 -52.92 21.11
N GLU A 259 -2.90 -53.77 20.49
CA GLU A 259 -3.40 -53.55 19.12
C GLU A 259 -4.32 -52.33 19.06
N GLU A 260 -5.23 -52.18 20.03
CA GLU A 260 -6.10 -51.01 20.16
C GLU A 260 -5.30 -49.72 20.39
N LEU A 261 -4.30 -49.74 21.28
CA LEU A 261 -3.41 -48.61 21.50
C LEU A 261 -2.62 -48.25 20.24
N ARG A 262 -2.08 -49.24 19.51
CA ARG A 262 -1.39 -49.01 18.23
C ARG A 262 -2.33 -48.50 17.14
N ALA A 263 -3.59 -48.89 17.14
CA ALA A 263 -4.58 -48.36 16.21
C ALA A 263 -4.89 -46.88 16.51
N VAL A 264 -5.08 -46.53 17.79
CA VAL A 264 -5.30 -45.12 18.21
C VAL A 264 -4.08 -44.25 17.93
N ILE A 265 -2.87 -44.73 18.25
CA ILE A 265 -1.63 -44.01 17.95
C ILE A 265 -1.37 -43.97 16.44
N GLY A 266 -1.69 -45.02 15.68
CA GLY A 266 -1.55 -45.05 14.22
C GLY A 266 -2.45 -44.03 13.51
N VAL A 267 -3.61 -43.73 14.08
CA VAL A 267 -4.47 -42.63 13.62
C VAL A 267 -3.87 -41.26 13.97
N LEU A 268 -3.12 -41.15 15.08
CA LEU A 268 -2.47 -39.89 15.51
C LEU A 268 -1.10 -39.64 14.86
N ARG A 269 -0.39 -40.69 14.45
CA ARG A 269 0.99 -40.65 13.92
C ARG A 269 1.05 -40.66 12.39
N SER A 270 -0.09 -40.85 11.73
CA SER A 270 -0.20 -40.79 10.26
C SER A 270 0.09 -39.38 9.69
N GLU A 271 0.19 -38.36 10.55
CA GLU A 271 0.55 -36.98 10.16
C GLU A 271 2.02 -36.60 10.43
N ASP A 272 2.82 -37.31 11.25
CA ASP A 272 4.00 -36.67 11.89
C ASP A 272 5.37 -37.39 11.95
N GLU A 273 5.63 -38.63 11.47
CA GLU A 273 7.02 -39.16 11.55
C GLU A 273 7.59 -40.00 10.37
N PRO A 274 8.90 -39.85 10.09
CA PRO A 274 9.69 -40.70 9.20
C PRO A 274 10.21 -41.94 9.95
N ASP A 275 9.84 -43.11 9.45
CA ASP A 275 10.09 -44.42 10.09
C ASP A 275 11.37 -45.08 9.52
N ASP A 276 12.21 -45.62 10.41
CA ASP A 276 13.45 -46.43 10.29
C ASP A 276 14.22 -46.52 8.94
N ASP A 277 15.52 -46.19 9.04
CA ASP A 277 16.64 -46.32 8.10
C ASP A 277 16.34 -45.99 6.61
N PRO A 278 16.42 -44.71 6.20
CA PRO A 278 16.29 -44.33 4.80
C PRO A 278 17.33 -45.02 3.92
N ALA A 279 18.51 -45.40 4.42
CA ALA A 279 19.58 -45.97 3.60
C ALA A 279 19.21 -47.32 2.93
N ARG A 280 18.19 -48.04 3.43
CA ARG A 280 17.78 -49.36 2.92
C ARG A 280 16.54 -49.34 2.01
N ARG A 281 15.85 -48.20 1.86
CA ARG A 281 14.55 -48.12 1.17
C ARG A 281 14.67 -47.40 -0.17
N THR A 282 15.53 -47.92 -1.05
CA THR A 282 15.78 -47.37 -2.39
C THR A 282 14.98 -48.12 -3.47
N VAL A 283 14.95 -47.57 -4.68
CA VAL A 283 14.39 -48.23 -5.88
C VAL A 283 15.02 -49.59 -6.17
N ASP A 284 16.27 -49.80 -5.78
CA ASP A 284 16.96 -51.08 -5.95
C ASP A 284 16.44 -52.14 -4.96
N ALA A 285 15.98 -51.72 -3.77
CA ALA A 285 15.37 -52.61 -2.79
C ALA A 285 13.96 -53.10 -3.19
N ILE A 286 13.39 -52.60 -4.30
CA ILE A 286 12.09 -53.08 -4.82
C ILE A 286 12.20 -54.54 -5.28
N ASP A 287 13.36 -54.98 -5.78
CA ASP A 287 13.57 -56.38 -6.18
C ASP A 287 13.43 -57.30 -4.96
N GLU A 288 14.12 -56.98 -3.86
CA GLU A 288 14.03 -57.75 -2.61
C GLU A 288 12.61 -57.75 -2.02
N LEU A 289 11.91 -56.62 -2.13
CA LEU A 289 10.53 -56.48 -1.67
C LEU A 289 9.58 -57.39 -2.45
N VAL A 290 9.71 -57.45 -3.78
CA VAL A 290 8.91 -58.33 -4.65
C VAL A 290 9.24 -59.80 -4.38
N GLU A 291 10.50 -60.17 -4.22
CA GLU A 291 10.89 -61.55 -3.88
C GLU A 291 10.40 -61.97 -2.48
N GLY A 292 10.41 -61.05 -1.52
CA GLY A 292 9.77 -61.25 -0.21
C GLY A 292 8.29 -61.55 -0.33
N ALA A 293 7.56 -60.77 -1.14
CA ALA A 293 6.14 -60.98 -1.39
C ALA A 293 5.85 -62.31 -2.11
N ARG A 294 6.68 -62.73 -3.07
CA ARG A 294 6.57 -64.05 -3.72
C ARG A 294 6.75 -65.20 -2.73
N ARG A 295 7.78 -65.13 -1.88
CA ARG A 295 8.02 -66.13 -0.83
C ARG A 295 6.86 -66.23 0.16
N ALA A 296 6.16 -65.11 0.40
CA ALA A 296 4.95 -65.05 1.21
C ALA A 296 3.68 -65.54 0.48
N GLY A 297 3.78 -66.01 -0.76
CA GLY A 297 2.67 -66.59 -1.53
C GLY A 297 1.89 -65.60 -2.42
N MET A 298 2.36 -64.36 -2.59
CA MET A 298 1.74 -63.40 -3.51
C MET A 298 2.09 -63.72 -4.97
N LEU A 299 1.09 -63.73 -5.86
CA LEU A 299 1.27 -63.85 -7.30
C LEU A 299 1.72 -62.51 -7.91
N VAL A 300 2.97 -62.12 -7.69
CA VAL A 300 3.51 -60.81 -8.11
C VAL A 300 4.60 -60.92 -9.19
N SER A 301 4.53 -60.06 -10.21
CA SER A 301 5.54 -59.88 -11.26
C SER A 301 6.16 -58.49 -11.18
N LEU A 302 7.45 -58.36 -11.51
CA LEU A 302 8.15 -57.07 -11.60
C LEU A 302 8.59 -56.83 -13.03
N VAL A 303 8.28 -55.65 -13.56
CA VAL A 303 8.65 -55.21 -14.91
C VAL A 303 9.49 -53.94 -14.77
N ARG A 304 10.75 -53.99 -15.20
CA ARG A 304 11.60 -52.80 -15.32
C ARG A 304 11.65 -52.36 -16.78
N GLY A 305 11.52 -51.06 -17.03
CA GLY A 305 11.57 -50.47 -18.38
C GLY A 305 12.41 -49.22 -18.43
N GLY A 306 13.01 -48.92 -19.58
CA GLY A 306 13.94 -47.80 -19.73
C GLY A 306 15.36 -48.13 -19.24
N GLN A 307 16.27 -47.16 -19.34
CA GLN A 307 17.66 -47.30 -18.91
C GLN A 307 17.79 -46.84 -17.45
N ALA A 308 18.27 -47.73 -16.58
CA ALA A 308 18.49 -47.39 -15.18
C ALA A 308 19.48 -46.21 -15.06
N THR A 309 19.16 -45.27 -14.18
CA THR A 309 19.93 -44.06 -13.90
C THR A 309 19.90 -43.80 -12.40
N ASP A 310 20.93 -43.12 -11.88
CA ASP A 310 20.95 -42.66 -10.50
C ASP A 310 19.79 -41.71 -10.23
N VAL A 311 18.92 -42.09 -9.31
CA VAL A 311 17.74 -41.30 -8.92
C VAL A 311 18.01 -40.55 -7.61
N PRO A 312 17.50 -39.32 -7.45
CA PRO A 312 17.58 -38.61 -6.19
C PRO A 312 17.01 -39.44 -5.03
N ALA A 313 17.61 -39.36 -3.84
CA ALA A 313 17.19 -40.15 -2.68
C ALA A 313 15.69 -40.00 -2.36
N LYS A 314 15.17 -38.76 -2.38
CA LYS A 314 13.73 -38.47 -2.15
C LYS A 314 12.83 -39.24 -3.13
N VAL A 315 13.19 -39.24 -4.43
CA VAL A 315 12.48 -39.97 -5.49
C VAL A 315 12.59 -41.48 -5.26
N SER A 316 13.79 -41.96 -4.90
CA SER A 316 14.06 -43.36 -4.62
C SER A 316 13.18 -43.90 -3.47
N HIS A 317 13.05 -43.11 -2.39
CA HIS A 317 12.20 -43.44 -1.25
C HIS A 317 10.71 -43.40 -1.60
N ALA A 318 10.26 -42.37 -2.32
CA ALA A 318 8.86 -42.27 -2.75
C ALA A 318 8.46 -43.48 -3.62
N ALA A 319 9.32 -43.86 -4.56
CA ALA A 319 9.15 -45.02 -5.42
C ALA A 319 9.04 -46.34 -4.63
N TYR A 320 9.97 -46.59 -3.70
CA TYR A 320 9.92 -47.77 -2.84
C TYR A 320 8.61 -47.83 -2.02
N ARG A 321 8.19 -46.69 -1.46
CA ARG A 321 6.94 -46.60 -0.68
C ARG A 321 5.69 -46.84 -1.51
N VAL A 322 5.66 -46.35 -2.75
CA VAL A 322 4.55 -46.64 -3.70
C VAL A 322 4.47 -48.14 -3.98
N ALA A 323 5.60 -48.80 -4.23
CA ALA A 323 5.63 -50.24 -4.44
C ALA A 323 5.17 -51.02 -3.20
N GLN A 324 5.66 -50.63 -2.01
CA GLN A 324 5.33 -51.27 -0.73
C GLN A 324 3.85 -51.12 -0.36
N GLU A 325 3.33 -49.89 -0.39
CA GLU A 325 1.93 -49.61 -0.07
C GLU A 325 1.01 -50.26 -1.11
N GLY A 326 1.39 -50.23 -2.39
CA GLY A 326 0.64 -50.89 -3.46
C GLY A 326 0.52 -52.40 -3.27
N MET A 327 1.62 -53.09 -2.96
CA MET A 327 1.60 -54.53 -2.70
C MET A 327 0.86 -54.87 -1.41
N THR A 328 0.97 -54.04 -0.38
CA THR A 328 0.23 -54.20 0.88
C THR A 328 -1.28 -54.02 0.67
N ASN A 329 -1.68 -53.06 -0.17
CA ASN A 329 -3.08 -52.86 -0.52
C ASN A 329 -3.61 -54.04 -1.36
N ALA A 330 -2.82 -54.55 -2.30
CA ALA A 330 -3.19 -55.72 -3.07
C ALA A 330 -3.37 -56.97 -2.20
N SER A 331 -2.48 -57.22 -1.22
CA SER A 331 -2.61 -58.37 -0.31
C SER A 331 -3.84 -58.29 0.57
N LYS A 332 -4.18 -57.10 1.07
CA LYS A 332 -5.33 -56.87 1.95
C LYS A 332 -6.66 -56.89 1.19
N HIS A 333 -6.72 -56.23 0.04
CA HIS A 333 -7.99 -55.94 -0.64
C HIS A 333 -8.27 -56.82 -1.85
N ALA A 334 -7.26 -57.50 -2.39
CA ALA A 334 -7.39 -58.43 -3.52
C ALA A 334 -6.62 -59.74 -3.29
N PRO A 335 -6.92 -60.49 -2.21
CA PRO A 335 -6.23 -61.74 -1.93
C PRO A 335 -6.37 -62.73 -3.10
N GLY A 336 -5.25 -63.34 -3.50
CA GLY A 336 -5.18 -64.28 -4.62
C GLY A 336 -5.22 -63.66 -6.02
N ALA A 337 -5.34 -62.33 -6.15
CA ALA A 337 -5.21 -61.65 -7.43
C ALA A 337 -3.74 -61.60 -7.88
N THR A 338 -3.54 -61.62 -9.21
CA THR A 338 -2.21 -61.39 -9.79
C THR A 338 -1.87 -59.90 -9.69
N VAL A 339 -0.66 -59.60 -9.21
CA VAL A 339 -0.12 -58.27 -9.02
C VAL A 339 1.05 -58.04 -10.00
N GLN A 340 1.13 -56.85 -10.57
CA GLN A 340 2.25 -56.42 -11.40
C GLN A 340 2.78 -55.11 -10.83
N VAL A 341 4.08 -55.10 -10.52
CA VAL A 341 4.85 -53.90 -10.17
C VAL A 341 5.64 -53.51 -11.42
N THR A 342 5.53 -52.26 -11.83
CA THR A 342 6.26 -51.71 -12.97
C THR A 342 7.10 -50.54 -12.49
N VAL A 343 8.40 -50.55 -12.81
CA VAL A 343 9.34 -49.45 -12.55
C VAL A 343 9.93 -49.03 -13.89
N LYS A 344 9.54 -47.85 -14.40
CA LYS A 344 9.97 -47.35 -15.70
C LYS A 344 10.77 -46.07 -15.54
N TYR A 345 12.00 -46.07 -16.05
CA TYR A 345 12.87 -44.91 -16.14
C TYR A 345 12.56 -44.17 -17.45
N GLU A 346 11.84 -43.07 -17.36
CA GLU A 346 11.68 -42.11 -18.46
C GLU A 346 12.84 -41.11 -18.45
N PRO A 347 13.03 -40.28 -19.49
CA PRO A 347 14.13 -39.30 -19.53
C PRO A 347 14.09 -38.23 -18.43
N ASP A 348 12.90 -37.85 -17.96
CA ASP A 348 12.65 -36.75 -17.03
C ASP A 348 12.03 -37.19 -15.70
N ALA A 349 11.57 -38.44 -15.59
CA ALA A 349 10.91 -38.96 -14.40
C ALA A 349 11.04 -40.48 -14.22
N LEU A 350 10.91 -40.91 -12.98
CA LEU A 350 10.68 -42.30 -12.59
C LEU A 350 9.18 -42.57 -12.46
N VAL A 351 8.68 -43.56 -13.20
CA VAL A 351 7.30 -44.01 -13.11
C VAL A 351 7.24 -45.33 -12.35
N VAL A 352 6.49 -45.36 -11.24
CA VAL A 352 6.25 -46.57 -10.46
C VAL A 352 4.77 -46.89 -10.45
N GLU A 353 4.41 -48.11 -10.82
CA GLU A 353 3.03 -48.54 -10.92
C GLU A 353 2.85 -49.91 -10.24
N VAL A 354 1.78 -50.04 -9.46
CA VAL A 354 1.32 -51.32 -8.91
C VAL A 354 -0.11 -51.54 -9.38
N ARG A 355 -0.35 -52.66 -10.05
CA ARG A 355 -1.66 -53.07 -10.55
C ARG A 355 -2.01 -54.46 -10.07
N ASN A 356 -3.25 -54.66 -9.65
CA ASN A 356 -3.78 -55.98 -9.36
C ASN A 356 -5.06 -56.24 -10.16
N ASN A 357 -5.29 -57.50 -10.48
CA ASN A 357 -6.53 -57.99 -11.06
C ASN A 357 -7.67 -58.04 -10.02
N PRO A 358 -8.94 -58.25 -10.44
CA PRO A 358 -10.05 -58.43 -9.51
C PRO A 358 -9.77 -59.53 -8.46
N PRO A 359 -10.28 -59.38 -7.22
CA PRO A 359 -10.16 -60.41 -6.20
C PRO A 359 -10.79 -61.74 -6.67
N ARG A 360 -10.15 -62.88 -6.40
CA ARG A 360 -10.66 -64.21 -6.79
C ARG A 360 -11.74 -64.74 -5.83
N SER A 361 -11.87 -64.15 -4.65
CA SER A 361 -12.95 -64.37 -3.68
C SER A 361 -13.44 -63.01 -3.18
N GLY A 362 -14.75 -62.85 -3.02
CA GLY A 362 -15.36 -61.54 -2.71
C GLY A 362 -14.69 -60.86 -1.51
N SER A 363 -14.15 -59.67 -1.72
CA SER A 363 -13.62 -58.83 -0.64
C SER A 363 -14.68 -57.81 -0.23
N THR A 364 -14.94 -57.71 1.06
CA THR A 364 -15.66 -56.57 1.64
C THR A 364 -14.64 -55.46 1.92
N PRO A 365 -14.85 -54.22 1.43
CA PRO A 365 -13.94 -53.13 1.70
C PRO A 365 -14.18 -52.59 3.12
N ASN A 366 -13.40 -53.06 4.10
CA ASN A 366 -13.27 -52.40 5.40
C ASN A 366 -11.83 -51.89 5.55
N GLY A 367 -11.65 -50.59 5.29
CA GLY A 367 -10.40 -49.88 5.51
C GLY A 367 -10.55 -48.41 5.12
N ALA A 368 -10.47 -47.51 6.09
CA ALA A 368 -10.44 -46.08 5.84
C ALA A 368 -9.20 -45.76 4.98
N GLY A 369 -9.36 -45.04 3.87
CA GLY A 369 -8.33 -44.71 2.87
C GLY A 369 -7.19 -43.81 3.34
N VAL A 370 -6.80 -43.89 4.61
CA VAL A 370 -5.76 -43.09 5.27
C VAL A 370 -4.37 -43.37 4.69
N GLY A 371 -4.09 -44.64 4.32
CA GLY A 371 -2.81 -45.02 3.69
C GLY A 371 -2.56 -44.34 2.34
N LEU A 372 -3.62 -44.14 1.55
CA LEU A 372 -3.54 -43.49 0.23
C LEU A 372 -3.36 -41.97 0.35
N ILE A 373 -3.92 -41.33 1.37
CA ILE A 373 -3.73 -39.90 1.66
C ILE A 373 -2.26 -39.66 2.03
N GLY A 374 -1.70 -40.45 2.95
CA GLY A 374 -0.30 -40.37 3.34
C GLY A 374 0.68 -40.72 2.21
N LEU A 375 0.27 -41.56 1.25
CA LEU A 375 1.07 -41.84 0.05
C LEU A 375 1.08 -40.65 -0.92
N GLY A 376 -0.07 -40.00 -1.11
CA GLY A 376 -0.19 -38.82 -1.97
C GLY A 376 0.68 -37.66 -1.52
N GLU A 377 0.74 -37.41 -0.22
CA GLU A 377 1.58 -36.35 0.35
C GLU A 377 3.08 -36.62 0.14
N ARG A 378 3.54 -37.86 0.33
CA ARG A 378 4.95 -38.22 0.11
C ARG A 378 5.36 -38.12 -1.36
N VAL A 379 4.48 -38.51 -2.27
CA VAL A 379 4.69 -38.34 -3.72
C VAL A 379 4.77 -36.84 -4.06
N ARG A 380 3.91 -36.02 -3.46
CA ARG A 380 3.91 -34.56 -3.62
C ARG A 380 5.21 -33.92 -3.10
N VAL A 381 5.72 -34.36 -1.94
CA VAL A 381 7.01 -33.89 -1.38
C VAL A 381 8.19 -34.25 -2.27
N ALA A 382 8.11 -35.38 -2.99
CA ALA A 382 9.09 -35.74 -4.02
C ALA A 382 8.86 -35.01 -5.37
N GLY A 383 7.98 -34.00 -5.42
CA GLY A 383 7.65 -33.25 -6.64
C GLY A 383 6.81 -34.03 -7.66
N GLY A 384 6.30 -35.19 -7.29
CA GLY A 384 5.60 -36.11 -8.19
C GLY A 384 4.08 -36.02 -8.14
N MET A 385 3.45 -36.80 -9.00
CA MET A 385 1.99 -36.95 -9.08
C MET A 385 1.58 -38.40 -8.81
N LEU A 386 0.54 -38.59 -8.00
CA LEU A 386 -0.03 -39.90 -7.68
C LEU A 386 -1.41 -40.05 -8.31
N HIS A 387 -1.62 -41.17 -9.00
CA HIS A 387 -2.92 -41.59 -9.52
C HIS A 387 -3.33 -42.91 -8.88
N VAL A 388 -4.54 -42.93 -8.32
CA VAL A 388 -5.10 -44.11 -7.66
C VAL A 388 -6.53 -44.32 -8.14
N GLY A 389 -6.86 -45.54 -8.57
CA GLY A 389 -8.22 -45.83 -9.01
C GLY A 389 -8.47 -47.28 -9.39
N ALA A 390 -9.75 -47.62 -9.48
CA ALA A 390 -10.19 -48.89 -10.04
C ALA A 390 -9.95 -48.92 -11.56
N LEU A 391 -9.50 -50.07 -12.05
CA LEU A 391 -9.37 -50.32 -13.49
C LEU A 391 -10.74 -50.69 -14.08
N PRO A 392 -11.06 -50.29 -15.32
CA PRO A 392 -12.27 -50.71 -16.02
C PRO A 392 -12.43 -52.24 -16.12
N THR A 393 -11.33 -52.98 -16.03
CA THR A 393 -11.27 -54.44 -16.03
C THR A 393 -11.53 -55.08 -14.66
N GLY A 394 -11.94 -54.29 -13.65
CA GLY A 394 -12.28 -54.76 -12.30
C GLY A 394 -11.09 -54.90 -11.33
N GLY A 395 -9.92 -54.40 -11.70
CA GLY A 395 -8.71 -54.38 -10.87
C GLY A 395 -8.51 -53.05 -10.13
N TYR A 396 -7.35 -52.87 -9.51
CA TYR A 396 -6.95 -51.59 -8.90
C TYR A 396 -5.55 -51.17 -9.36
N ARG A 397 -5.33 -49.85 -9.50
CA ARG A 397 -4.07 -49.26 -9.96
C ARG A 397 -3.64 -48.15 -9.01
N ILE A 398 -2.39 -48.20 -8.59
CA ILE A 398 -1.67 -47.11 -7.93
C ILE A 398 -0.46 -46.80 -8.81
N ALA A 399 -0.36 -45.58 -9.32
CA ALA A 399 0.73 -45.15 -10.19
C ALA A 399 1.27 -43.79 -9.77
N ALA A 400 2.58 -43.65 -9.64
CA ALA A 400 3.26 -42.41 -9.33
C ALA A 400 4.23 -42.03 -10.46
N VAL A 401 4.27 -40.75 -10.80
CA VAL A 401 5.26 -40.15 -11.69
C VAL A 401 6.12 -39.21 -10.85
N LEU A 402 7.41 -39.49 -10.75
CA LEU A 402 8.35 -38.82 -9.85
C LEU A 402 9.48 -38.17 -10.67
N PRO A 403 9.49 -36.84 -10.83
CA PRO A 403 10.50 -36.16 -11.65
C PRO A 403 11.91 -36.27 -11.03
N TYR A 404 12.94 -36.33 -11.86
CA TYR A 404 14.34 -36.38 -11.37
C TYR A 404 14.84 -35.01 -10.90
N GLU A 405 14.34 -33.93 -11.50
CA GLU A 405 14.59 -32.57 -11.05
C GLU A 405 13.41 -32.10 -10.20
N GLU A 406 13.70 -31.37 -9.12
CA GLU A 406 12.65 -30.68 -8.36
C GLU A 406 11.92 -29.75 -9.34
N SER A 407 10.69 -30.10 -9.71
CA SER A 407 9.77 -29.06 -10.12
C SER A 407 9.66 -28.16 -8.91
N HIS A 408 10.24 -26.96 -9.00
CA HIS A 408 9.98 -25.89 -8.07
C HIS A 408 8.47 -25.61 -8.12
N VAL A 409 7.67 -26.41 -7.41
CA VAL A 409 6.56 -25.84 -6.66
C VAL A 409 7.28 -24.85 -5.77
N ALA A 410 7.23 -23.57 -6.17
CA ALA A 410 7.85 -22.49 -5.44
C ALA A 410 7.51 -22.68 -3.96
N GLU A 411 8.47 -23.19 -3.19
CA GLU A 411 8.50 -22.93 -1.77
C GLU A 411 8.36 -21.41 -1.65
N PRO A 412 7.50 -20.91 -0.76
CA PRO A 412 7.62 -19.51 -0.40
C PRO A 412 9.07 -19.37 0.03
N ALA A 413 9.85 -18.61 -0.76
CA ALA A 413 11.24 -18.35 -0.48
C ALA A 413 11.34 -18.03 1.02
N ASP A 414 12.28 -18.66 1.72
CA ASP A 414 12.79 -18.07 2.95
C ASP A 414 13.08 -16.61 2.59
N GLU A 415 12.24 -15.72 3.14
CA GLU A 415 12.41 -14.29 2.95
C GLU A 415 13.85 -14.00 3.36
N PRO A 416 14.66 -13.35 2.50
CA PRO A 416 15.91 -12.79 2.99
C PRO A 416 15.53 -11.94 4.19
N ASP A 417 16.28 -12.08 5.30
CA ASP A 417 16.17 -11.24 6.49
C ASP A 417 15.68 -9.86 6.05
N ASP A 418 14.47 -9.49 6.49
CA ASP A 418 13.90 -8.16 6.28
C ASP A 418 14.88 -7.17 6.95
N GLU A 419 15.96 -6.82 6.25
CA GLU A 419 16.58 -5.52 6.37
C GLU A 419 15.46 -4.55 6.02
N GLU A 420 14.79 -4.07 7.08
CA GLU A 420 13.78 -3.03 7.01
C GLU A 420 14.22 -2.00 5.96
N PRO A 421 13.54 -1.87 4.81
CA PRO A 421 13.82 -0.74 3.92
C PRO A 421 13.60 0.50 4.78
N PRO A 422 14.52 1.50 4.79
CA PRO A 422 14.56 2.52 5.83
C PRO A 422 13.22 3.27 5.94
N THR A 423 12.32 2.77 6.79
CA THR A 423 11.02 3.35 7.09
C THR A 423 11.19 4.68 7.83
N ARG A 424 12.42 4.97 8.27
CA ARG A 424 12.83 6.26 8.81
C ARG A 424 12.44 7.42 7.90
N ILE A 425 12.55 7.32 6.57
CA ILE A 425 12.24 8.48 5.69
C ILE A 425 10.74 8.81 5.70
N ARG A 426 9.86 7.82 5.94
CA ARG A 426 8.39 7.99 5.85
C ARG A 426 7.77 8.56 7.14
N LYS A 427 8.35 8.28 8.31
CA LYS A 427 7.88 8.82 9.60
C LYS A 427 8.04 10.35 9.67
N TRP A 428 9.11 10.90 9.08
CA TRP A 428 9.37 12.35 9.08
C TRP A 428 8.52 13.14 8.09
N ALA A 429 7.98 12.52 7.04
CA ALA A 429 7.15 13.23 6.06
C ALA A 429 5.84 13.75 6.67
N GLY A 430 5.15 12.94 7.48
CA GLY A 430 3.90 13.34 8.14
C GLY A 430 4.11 14.35 9.27
N VAL A 431 5.16 14.16 10.08
CA VAL A 431 5.53 15.08 11.17
C VAL A 431 6.03 16.40 10.59
N GLY A 432 6.85 16.36 9.55
CA GLY A 432 7.33 17.53 8.81
C GLY A 432 6.17 18.35 8.24
N SER A 433 5.15 17.72 7.66
CA SER A 433 3.96 18.44 7.16
C SER A 433 3.19 19.16 8.27
N ILE A 434 3.08 18.58 9.47
CA ILE A 434 2.42 19.24 10.63
C ILE A 434 3.25 20.43 11.10
N VAL A 435 4.56 20.26 11.27
CA VAL A 435 5.46 21.32 11.74
C VAL A 435 5.46 22.49 10.75
N VAL A 436 5.55 22.20 9.45
CA VAL A 436 5.52 23.24 8.40
C VAL A 436 4.15 23.91 8.34
N ALA A 437 3.05 23.17 8.46
CA ALA A 437 1.71 23.77 8.49
C ALA A 437 1.51 24.65 9.73
N GLY A 438 1.95 24.20 10.90
CA GLY A 438 1.93 24.98 12.14
C GLY A 438 2.78 26.24 12.06
N PHE A 439 3.98 26.14 11.47
CA PHE A 439 4.84 27.29 11.22
C PHE A 439 4.18 28.28 10.24
N LEU A 440 3.59 27.82 9.14
CA LEU A 440 2.86 28.67 8.20
C LEU A 440 1.69 29.39 8.87
N VAL A 441 0.90 28.68 9.68
CA VAL A 441 -0.19 29.30 10.45
C VAL A 441 0.36 30.32 11.44
N ALA A 442 1.47 30.04 12.13
CA ALA A 442 2.10 30.98 13.04
C ALA A 442 2.66 32.22 12.32
N VAL A 443 3.23 32.07 11.12
CA VAL A 443 3.69 33.19 10.28
C VAL A 443 2.51 34.03 9.80
N VAL A 444 1.41 33.40 9.38
CA VAL A 444 0.19 34.11 8.97
C VAL A 444 -0.41 34.86 10.15
N VAL A 445 -0.63 34.19 11.28
CA VAL A 445 -1.21 34.79 12.49
C VAL A 445 -0.29 35.87 13.03
N GLY A 446 1.01 35.58 13.15
CA GLY A 446 2.04 36.51 13.63
C GLY A 446 2.19 37.73 12.73
N GLY A 447 2.06 37.55 11.42
CA GLY A 447 2.07 38.67 10.49
C GLY A 447 0.75 39.45 10.48
N PHE A 448 -0.40 38.82 10.71
CA PHE A 448 -1.68 39.53 10.91
C PHE A 448 -1.67 40.36 12.20
N THR A 449 -1.12 39.83 13.29
CA THR A 449 -0.94 40.58 14.54
C THR A 449 0.12 41.67 14.40
N TRP A 450 1.24 41.40 13.72
CA TRP A 450 2.25 42.41 13.40
C TRP A 450 1.67 43.53 12.53
N LEU A 451 0.86 43.18 11.52
CA LEU A 451 0.17 44.13 10.65
C LEU A 451 -0.88 44.95 11.40
N GLY A 452 -1.70 44.30 12.25
CA GLY A 452 -2.65 45.01 13.12
C GLY A 452 -1.97 45.89 14.17
N SER A 453 -0.69 45.62 14.47
CA SER A 453 0.16 46.44 15.33
C SER A 453 0.96 47.51 14.59
N GLN A 454 1.03 47.45 13.24
CA GLN A 454 1.60 48.55 12.48
C GLN A 454 0.69 49.75 12.71
N PRO A 455 1.23 50.89 13.18
CA PRO A 455 0.45 52.09 13.27
C PRO A 455 -0.07 52.39 11.87
N VAL A 456 -1.38 52.57 11.72
CA VAL A 456 -1.97 53.18 10.51
C VAL A 456 -1.59 54.67 10.55
N THR A 457 -0.30 55.01 10.63
CA THR A 457 0.18 56.36 10.96
C THR A 457 0.26 57.30 9.78
N ASP A 458 0.02 56.84 8.55
CA ASP A 458 0.05 57.71 7.38
C ASP A 458 -1.29 58.44 7.15
N VAL A 459 -2.17 58.46 8.16
CA VAL A 459 -3.45 59.18 8.11
C VAL A 459 -3.41 60.44 8.97
N VAL A 460 -3.93 61.53 8.42
CA VAL A 460 -4.10 62.80 9.13
C VAL A 460 -5.35 62.69 10.00
N SER A 461 -5.18 62.76 11.32
CA SER A 461 -6.31 62.78 12.26
C SER A 461 -7.10 64.09 12.15
N ALA A 462 -8.38 64.06 12.52
CA ALA A 462 -9.22 65.27 12.52
C ALA A 462 -8.64 66.38 13.41
N GLU A 463 -7.95 66.02 14.49
CA GLU A 463 -7.29 66.96 15.40
C GLU A 463 -6.08 67.65 14.75
N VAL A 464 -5.19 66.89 14.10
CA VAL A 464 -4.06 67.44 13.34
C VAL A 464 -4.58 68.30 12.18
N LEU A 465 -5.59 67.81 11.47
CA LEU A 465 -6.24 68.55 10.39
C LEU A 465 -6.75 69.90 10.90
N ASN A 466 -7.49 69.93 12.01
CA ASN A 466 -8.06 71.17 12.57
C ASN A 466 -7.00 72.13 13.13
N SER A 467 -5.83 71.63 13.56
CA SER A 467 -4.71 72.44 14.05
C SER A 467 -3.98 73.23 12.96
N ILE A 468 -4.10 72.81 11.70
CA ILE A 468 -3.45 73.43 10.54
C ILE A 468 -4.37 74.51 9.94
N GLN A 469 -3.88 75.75 9.89
CA GLN A 469 -4.61 76.89 9.33
C GLN A 469 -3.87 77.49 8.13
N PRO A 470 -4.60 78.00 7.11
CA PRO A 470 -4.01 78.75 6.01
C PRO A 470 -3.15 79.92 6.52
N GLY A 471 -1.99 80.14 5.91
CA GLY A 471 -1.00 81.16 6.27
C GLY A 471 0.21 80.62 7.07
N GLN A 472 0.15 79.39 7.59
CA GLN A 472 1.28 78.72 8.23
C GLN A 472 2.41 78.42 7.23
N SER A 473 3.65 78.36 7.73
CA SER A 473 4.81 78.01 6.89
C SER A 473 4.76 76.54 6.48
N GLU A 474 5.24 76.24 5.27
CA GLU A 474 5.31 74.88 4.73
C GLU A 474 6.07 73.93 5.67
N ALA A 475 7.19 74.38 6.23
CA ALA A 475 7.97 73.59 7.18
C ALA A 475 7.19 73.24 8.47
N GLU A 476 6.36 74.16 8.98
CA GLU A 476 5.54 73.92 10.17
C GLU A 476 4.39 72.94 9.88
N VAL A 477 3.80 73.02 8.69
CA VAL A 477 2.71 72.14 8.26
C VAL A 477 3.25 70.72 8.01
N ILE A 478 4.35 70.58 7.27
CA ILE A 478 5.00 69.28 7.00
C ILE A 478 5.49 68.63 8.29
N ALA A 479 5.92 69.41 9.29
CA ALA A 479 6.34 68.87 10.59
C ALA A 479 5.18 68.27 11.42
N LYS A 480 3.94 68.75 11.21
CA LYS A 480 2.73 68.26 11.91
C LYS A 480 2.06 67.08 11.20
N ILE A 481 2.32 66.90 9.92
CA ILE A 481 1.74 65.82 9.12
C ILE A 481 2.62 64.56 9.24
N PRO A 482 2.05 63.35 9.37
CA PRO A 482 2.84 62.13 9.40
C PRO A 482 3.65 61.95 8.11
N LYS A 483 4.88 61.42 8.25
CA LYS A 483 5.74 61.09 7.12
C LYS A 483 5.25 59.81 6.44
N GLY A 484 4.30 59.96 5.53
CA GLY A 484 3.73 58.88 4.72
C GLY A 484 3.98 59.06 3.22
N SER A 485 3.89 57.97 2.47
CA SER A 485 3.91 58.04 1.00
C SER A 485 2.63 58.71 0.50
N PRO A 486 2.67 59.58 -0.53
CA PRO A 486 1.45 60.10 -1.14
C PRO A 486 0.58 58.93 -1.65
N PRO A 487 -0.76 59.07 -1.61
CA PRO A 487 -1.64 58.03 -2.12
C PRO A 487 -1.39 57.78 -3.61
N LEU A 488 -1.47 56.52 -4.03
CA LEU A 488 -1.05 56.02 -5.36
C LEU A 488 -1.78 56.62 -6.58
N LEU A 489 -2.76 57.51 -6.41
CA LEU A 489 -3.71 57.90 -7.46
C LEU A 489 -3.99 59.42 -7.51
N THR A 490 -2.99 60.29 -7.39
CA THR A 490 -3.27 61.74 -7.19
C THR A 490 -2.98 62.68 -8.35
N GLU A 491 -2.34 62.26 -9.44
CA GLU A 491 -2.12 63.14 -10.60
C GLU A 491 -3.01 62.75 -11.80
N GLY A 492 -4.01 63.59 -12.09
CA GLY A 492 -4.79 63.53 -13.32
C GLY A 492 -5.92 62.49 -13.37
N ASP A 493 -6.28 61.86 -12.24
CA ASP A 493 -7.33 60.84 -12.20
C ASP A 493 -8.74 61.47 -12.31
N PRO A 494 -9.53 61.17 -13.37
CA PRO A 494 -10.90 61.68 -13.54
C PRO A 494 -11.90 61.18 -12.49
N SER A 495 -11.48 60.29 -11.58
CA SER A 495 -12.30 59.75 -10.49
C SER A 495 -12.30 60.61 -9.20
N SER A 496 -11.51 61.68 -9.16
CA SER A 496 -11.39 62.61 -8.03
C SER A 496 -12.27 63.85 -8.23
N ASP A 497 -12.90 64.34 -7.16
CA ASP A 497 -13.63 65.62 -7.14
C ASP A 497 -12.72 66.85 -6.93
N ALA A 498 -11.40 66.64 -6.99
CA ALA A 498 -10.41 67.70 -6.81
C ALA A 498 -10.52 68.79 -7.88
N THR A 499 -10.76 70.03 -7.43
CA THR A 499 -10.66 71.23 -8.27
C THR A 499 -9.23 71.43 -8.81
N PRO A 500 -9.01 72.09 -9.97
CA PRO A 500 -7.68 72.35 -10.50
C PRO A 500 -6.74 73.02 -9.49
N GLU A 501 -5.43 72.72 -9.59
CA GLU A 501 -4.44 73.30 -8.70
C GLU A 501 -4.30 74.81 -8.91
N PRO A 502 -4.21 75.62 -7.83
CA PRO A 502 -3.95 77.05 -7.96
C PRO A 502 -2.65 77.30 -8.75
N PRO A 503 -2.64 78.26 -9.70
CA PRO A 503 -1.47 78.53 -10.52
C PRO A 503 -0.29 78.99 -9.66
N GLY A 504 0.87 78.33 -9.83
CA GLY A 504 2.08 78.61 -9.06
C GLY A 504 2.13 77.96 -7.67
N SER A 505 1.23 77.02 -7.36
CA SER A 505 1.23 76.27 -6.10
C SER A 505 1.83 74.87 -6.23
N HIS A 506 2.39 74.36 -5.13
CA HIS A 506 2.79 72.96 -4.96
C HIS A 506 1.80 72.30 -4.00
N CYS A 507 1.09 71.26 -4.43
CA CYS A 507 0.06 70.60 -3.63
C CYS A 507 0.48 69.19 -3.20
N GLU A 508 0.30 68.87 -1.92
CA GLU A 508 0.47 67.52 -1.38
C GLU A 508 -0.87 66.91 -0.95
N TYR A 509 -1.04 65.62 -1.21
CA TYR A 509 -2.23 64.84 -0.85
C TYR A 509 -1.91 63.85 0.27
N ARG A 510 -2.82 63.73 1.25
CA ARG A 510 -2.72 62.78 2.38
C ARG A 510 -4.06 62.11 2.66
N VAL A 511 -4.04 60.89 3.19
CA VAL A 511 -5.25 60.16 3.59
C VAL A 511 -5.70 60.65 4.97
N THR A 512 -7.00 60.66 5.22
CA THR A 512 -7.58 61.06 6.52
C THR A 512 -7.96 59.84 7.37
N ASP A 513 -7.92 60.01 8.70
CA ASP A 513 -8.29 59.00 9.71
C ASP A 513 -9.77 58.61 9.60
N GLU A 514 -10.65 59.58 9.31
CA GLU A 514 -12.09 59.36 9.12
C GLU A 514 -12.40 58.66 7.80
N GLN A 515 -11.97 57.41 7.68
CA GLN A 515 -12.50 56.45 6.72
C GLN A 515 -13.89 56.04 7.21
N ARG A 516 -14.93 56.86 6.95
CA ARG A 516 -16.29 56.30 6.98
C ARG A 516 -16.33 55.19 5.94
N TYR A 517 -16.67 53.97 6.37
CA TYR A 517 -17.03 52.83 5.52
C TYR A 517 -18.24 53.17 4.62
N LEU A 518 -18.04 54.11 3.71
CA LEU A 518 -18.93 54.42 2.62
C LEU A 518 -18.38 53.61 1.45
N ALA A 519 -19.23 52.75 0.90
CA ALA A 519 -18.93 51.86 -0.22
C ALA A 519 -18.53 52.57 -1.54
N ARG A 520 -17.96 53.79 -1.50
CA ARG A 520 -17.83 54.70 -2.64
C ARG A 520 -16.55 55.57 -2.70
N GLY A 521 -15.54 55.44 -1.83
CA GLY A 521 -14.26 56.14 -2.05
C GLY A 521 -13.38 56.38 -0.82
N VAL A 522 -12.16 56.87 -1.07
CA VAL A 522 -11.14 57.25 -0.08
C VAL A 522 -11.18 58.77 0.15
N GLN A 523 -11.24 59.21 1.41
CA GLN A 523 -11.15 60.64 1.75
C GLN A 523 -9.69 61.10 1.82
N LEU A 524 -9.36 62.09 1.00
CA LEU A 524 -8.05 62.71 0.90
C LEU A 524 -8.13 64.15 1.39
N VAL A 525 -7.07 64.64 2.01
CA VAL A 525 -6.85 66.07 2.23
C VAL A 525 -5.74 66.56 1.32
N ARG A 526 -5.99 67.69 0.66
CA ARG A 526 -5.01 68.43 -0.14
C ARG A 526 -4.50 69.64 0.62
N PHE A 527 -3.18 69.78 0.70
CA PHE A 527 -2.48 70.95 1.21
C PHE A 527 -1.73 71.63 0.07
N CYS A 528 -2.08 72.87 -0.30
CA CYS A 528 -1.38 73.61 -1.35
C CYS A 528 -0.56 74.76 -0.79
N PHE A 529 0.67 74.91 -1.30
CA PHE A 529 1.64 75.89 -0.85
C PHE A 529 2.03 76.84 -1.98
N VAL A 530 2.14 78.14 -1.67
CA VAL A 530 2.69 79.18 -2.56
C VAL A 530 3.69 79.99 -1.73
N ASP A 531 4.89 80.23 -2.27
CA ASP A 531 5.97 80.96 -1.59
C ASP A 531 6.27 80.43 -0.17
N GLY A 532 6.19 79.10 0.01
CA GLY A 532 6.45 78.43 1.29
C GLY A 532 5.37 78.63 2.37
N LYS A 533 4.16 79.08 2.00
CA LYS A 533 3.01 79.21 2.91
C LYS A 533 1.81 78.42 2.43
N LEU A 534 1.07 77.84 3.38
CA LEU A 534 -0.15 77.10 3.11
C LEU A 534 -1.27 78.06 2.67
N ILE A 535 -1.74 77.93 1.43
CA ILE A 535 -2.83 78.74 0.88
C ILE A 535 -4.19 78.04 0.97
N GLU A 536 -4.19 76.70 0.90
CA GLU A 536 -5.41 75.92 0.79
C GLU A 536 -5.28 74.59 1.53
N LYS A 537 -6.33 74.26 2.30
CA LYS A 537 -6.54 72.96 2.92
C LYS A 537 -7.97 72.51 2.59
N LYS A 538 -8.13 71.48 1.75
CA LYS A 538 -9.46 70.96 1.35
C LYS A 538 -9.53 69.44 1.42
N LEU A 539 -10.70 68.95 1.81
CA LEU A 539 -11.06 67.54 1.74
C LEU A 539 -11.62 67.22 0.36
N HIS A 540 -11.15 66.12 -0.22
CA HIS A 540 -11.58 65.57 -1.50
C HIS A 540 -11.95 64.10 -1.30
N VAL A 541 -12.90 63.62 -2.08
CA VAL A 541 -13.31 62.21 -2.09
C VAL A 541 -12.91 61.61 -3.43
N GLN A 542 -11.92 60.73 -3.40
CA GLN A 542 -11.57 59.94 -4.57
C GLN A 542 -12.42 58.68 -4.62
N ARG A 543 -13.22 58.52 -5.67
CA ARG A 543 -14.00 57.30 -5.85
C ARG A 543 -13.12 56.22 -6.45
N THR A 544 -13.01 55.07 -5.78
CA THR A 544 -12.42 53.87 -6.39
C THR A 544 -13.35 53.41 -7.52
N SER A 545 -12.84 53.35 -8.75
CA SER A 545 -13.62 53.02 -9.96
C SER A 545 -14.11 51.58 -10.01
#